data_AF-A0AA35W5J8-F1
#
_entry.id   AF-A0AA35W5J8-F1
#
_cell.length_a   1.000
_cell.length_b   1.000
_cell.length_c   1.000
_cell.angle_alpha   90.00
_cell.angle_beta   90.00
_cell.angle_gamma   90.00
#
_symmetry.space_group_name_H-M   'P 1'
#
loop_
_entity.id
_entity.type
_entity.pdbx_description
1 polymer ?
#
loop_
_entity_poly.entity_id
_entity_poly.type
_entity_poly.pdbx_seq_one_letter_code
_entity_poly.pdbx_strand_id
1 'polypeptide(L)'
;MISMVTGGLLLVWWILVASLVPSIDPTVELLDVVSKSAWLPFSLPGMVASILLPGVIVSLYFAQKGMVSKVGQAGFYLSLLGAVMFAWVQIEQTLVWPRLVEEAPHLVDYSLPLFGDVQFEFIYWPAHLLLGIGLLLFGRATVKAGVFPRWAGHLLWFGGLMFGISGIVLGLRFLAVLTLGPALMWMGYLQWRDRGTAY
;
A
#
# COMPACT_ATOMS: atom_id res chain seq x y z
N MET A 1 13.85 -9.76 4.83
CA MET A 1 14.16 -9.55 3.39
C MET A 1 12.93 -9.10 2.60
N ILE A 2 11.85 -9.89 2.49
CA ILE A 2 10.65 -9.51 1.70
C ILE A 2 10.06 -8.15 2.12
N SER A 3 9.96 -7.85 3.42
CA SER A 3 9.46 -6.56 3.93
C SER A 3 10.35 -5.39 3.53
N MET A 4 11.67 -5.60 3.48
CA MET A 4 12.63 -4.58 3.11
C MET A 4 12.52 -4.23 1.61
N VAL A 5 12.46 -5.26 0.76
CA VAL A 5 12.25 -5.10 -0.68
C VAL A 5 10.92 -4.40 -0.95
N THR A 6 9.85 -4.84 -0.29
CA THR A 6 8.51 -4.25 -0.46
C THR A 6 8.49 -2.78 -0.05
N GLY A 7 9.06 -2.43 1.10
CA GLY A 7 9.14 -1.04 1.55
C GLY A 7 9.95 -0.15 0.61
N GLY A 8 11.07 -0.67 0.07
CA GLY A 8 11.86 0.02 -0.94
C GLY A 8 11.10 0.24 -2.25
N LEU A 9 10.40 -0.79 -2.75
CA LEU A 9 9.59 -0.69 -3.97
C LEU A 9 8.43 0.31 -3.81
N LEU A 10 7.77 0.36 -2.64
CA LEU A 10 6.74 1.37 -2.36
C LEU A 10 7.29 2.80 -2.44
N LEU A 11 8.47 3.04 -1.88
CA LEU A 11 9.12 4.36 -1.93
C LEU A 11 9.52 4.72 -3.35
N VAL A 12 10.14 3.79 -4.09
CA VAL A 12 10.52 4.01 -5.49
C VAL A 12 9.29 4.32 -6.32
N TRP A 13 8.23 3.52 -6.20
CA TRP A 13 6.97 3.76 -6.89
C TRP A 13 6.45 5.19 -6.63
N TRP A 14 6.46 5.64 -5.38
CA TRP A 14 5.98 6.98 -5.04
C TRP A 14 6.85 8.11 -5.57
N ILE A 15 8.17 7.95 -5.54
CA ILE A 15 9.08 8.95 -6.12
C ILE A 15 8.84 9.05 -7.63
N LEU A 16 8.64 7.92 -8.30
CA LEU A 16 8.33 7.87 -9.72
C LEU A 16 6.98 8.54 -10.04
N VAL A 17 5.91 8.21 -9.31
CA VAL A 17 4.59 8.83 -9.49
C VAL A 17 4.65 10.35 -9.23
N ALA A 18 5.30 10.77 -8.14
CA ALA A 18 5.45 12.19 -7.80
C ALA A 18 6.28 12.97 -8.85
N SER A 19 7.17 12.30 -9.58
CA SER A 19 7.93 12.94 -10.67
C SER A 19 7.11 13.15 -11.96
N LEU A 20 5.98 12.46 -12.10
CA LEU A 20 5.17 12.45 -13.33
C LEU A 20 3.86 13.20 -13.23
N VAL A 21 3.35 13.37 -12.02
CA VAL A 21 2.15 14.10 -11.69
C VAL A 21 2.63 15.42 -11.05
N PRO A 22 2.84 16.50 -11.83
CA PRO A 22 3.10 17.80 -11.25
C PRO A 22 1.94 18.13 -10.32
N SER A 23 2.21 18.68 -9.14
CA SER A 23 1.14 18.99 -8.20
C SER A 23 0.15 20.01 -8.79
N ILE A 24 -1.16 19.69 -8.72
CA ILE A 24 -2.35 20.59 -8.57
C ILE A 24 -3.42 20.51 -9.70
N ASP A 25 -3.68 19.35 -10.34
CA ASP A 25 -5.06 19.01 -10.75
C ASP A 25 -5.32 17.49 -10.85
N PRO A 26 -6.01 16.86 -9.88
CA PRO A 26 -6.25 15.42 -9.87
C PRO A 26 -7.14 14.91 -11.01
N THR A 27 -7.86 15.79 -11.71
CA THR A 27 -8.80 15.39 -12.78
C THR A 27 -8.18 15.42 -14.17
N VAL A 28 -7.24 16.33 -14.42
CA VAL A 28 -6.66 16.55 -15.77
C VAL A 28 -5.41 15.69 -16.00
N GLU A 29 -4.72 15.25 -14.94
CA GLU A 29 -3.37 14.68 -15.09
C GLU A 29 -3.31 13.15 -15.20
N LEU A 30 -4.31 12.41 -14.72
CA LEU A 30 -4.22 10.94 -14.70
C LEU A 30 -4.27 10.34 -16.12
N LEU A 31 -5.19 10.82 -16.96
CA LEU A 31 -5.34 10.34 -18.34
C LEU A 31 -4.08 10.62 -19.16
N ASP A 32 -3.49 11.80 -18.99
CA ASP A 32 -2.21 12.19 -19.58
C ASP A 32 -1.03 11.37 -19.05
N VAL A 33 -1.05 10.94 -17.79
CA VAL A 33 0.03 10.14 -17.19
C VAL A 33 -0.06 8.68 -17.61
N VAL A 34 -1.27 8.12 -17.68
CA VAL A 34 -1.50 6.72 -18.08
C VAL A 34 -1.34 6.53 -19.59
N SER A 35 -1.70 7.53 -20.41
CA SER A 35 -1.54 7.49 -21.87
C SER A 35 -0.09 7.63 -22.35
N LYS A 36 0.83 8.07 -21.47
CA LYS A 36 2.26 8.15 -21.81
C LYS A 36 2.87 6.75 -21.88
N SER A 37 3.73 6.54 -22.88
CA SER A 37 4.49 5.30 -23.11
C SER A 37 5.34 4.83 -21.92
N ALA A 38 5.52 5.69 -20.91
CA ALA A 38 6.30 5.41 -19.72
C ALA A 38 5.48 4.88 -18.53
N TRP A 39 4.14 4.80 -18.61
CA TRP A 39 3.29 4.35 -17.49
C TRP A 39 3.71 3.03 -16.86
N LEU A 40 3.99 2.01 -17.68
CA LEU A 40 4.32 0.66 -17.19
C LEU A 40 5.59 0.65 -16.33
N PRO A 41 6.75 1.18 -16.79
CA PRO A 41 7.93 1.32 -15.93
C PRO A 41 7.67 2.03 -14.60
N PHE A 42 6.74 2.98 -14.57
CA PHE A 42 6.43 3.76 -13.37
C PHE A 42 5.50 3.05 -12.39
N SER A 43 4.50 2.33 -12.89
CA SER A 43 3.51 1.61 -12.06
C SER A 43 4.00 0.23 -11.60
N LEU A 44 4.92 -0.39 -12.34
CA LEU A 44 5.45 -1.73 -12.07
C LEU A 44 6.01 -1.92 -10.64
N PRO A 45 6.83 -1.01 -10.08
CA PRO A 45 7.31 -1.16 -8.71
C PRO A 45 6.17 -1.19 -7.68
N GLY A 46 5.13 -0.38 -7.91
CA GLY A 46 3.93 -0.34 -7.07
C GLY A 46 3.12 -1.63 -7.14
N MET A 47 2.96 -2.18 -8.34
CA MET A 47 2.29 -3.49 -8.53
C MET A 47 3.05 -4.60 -7.82
N VAL A 48 4.36 -4.70 -8.02
CA VAL A 48 5.20 -5.74 -7.39
C VAL A 48 5.18 -5.60 -5.87
N ALA A 49 5.30 -4.37 -5.35
CA ALA A 49 5.21 -4.13 -3.90
C ALA A 49 3.88 -4.62 -3.32
N SER A 50 2.77 -4.32 -3.97
CA SER A 50 1.44 -4.73 -3.51
C SER A 50 1.22 -6.23 -3.58
N ILE A 51 1.78 -6.92 -4.59
CA ILE A 51 1.77 -8.39 -4.67
C ILE A 51 2.56 -9.02 -3.51
N LEU A 52 3.68 -8.40 -3.11
CA LEU A 52 4.51 -8.90 -2.00
C LEU A 52 3.93 -8.59 -0.62
N LEU A 53 3.11 -7.54 -0.49
CA LEU A 53 2.59 -7.02 0.77
C LEU A 53 1.85 -8.06 1.63
N PRO A 54 0.99 -8.95 1.10
CA PRO A 54 0.43 -10.06 1.88
C PRO A 54 1.50 -10.92 2.58
N GLY A 55 2.58 -11.27 1.86
CA GLY A 55 3.71 -12.02 2.40
C GLY A 55 4.46 -11.25 3.49
N VAL A 56 4.57 -9.92 3.34
CA VAL A 56 5.12 -9.04 4.38
C VAL A 56 4.28 -9.08 5.64
N ILE A 57 2.96 -8.90 5.54
CA ILE A 57 2.03 -8.93 6.67
C ILE A 57 2.11 -10.28 7.41
N VAL A 58 2.13 -11.39 6.67
CA VAL A 58 2.30 -12.74 7.23
C VAL A 58 3.64 -12.87 7.96
N SER A 59 4.74 -12.42 7.34
CA SER A 59 6.07 -12.51 7.95
C SER A 59 6.19 -11.70 9.24
N LEU A 60 5.58 -10.49 9.26
CA LEU A 60 5.53 -9.65 10.45
C LEU A 60 4.72 -10.33 11.54
N TYR A 61 3.56 -10.92 11.22
CA TYR A 61 2.73 -11.62 12.19
C TYR A 61 3.48 -12.79 12.85
N PHE A 62 4.15 -13.62 12.04
CA PHE A 62 4.90 -14.76 12.57
C PHE A 62 6.06 -14.35 13.47
N ALA A 63 6.72 -13.21 13.19
CA ALA A 63 7.78 -12.69 14.04
C ALA A 63 7.30 -12.34 15.47
N GLN A 64 6.01 -12.10 15.66
CA GLN A 64 5.41 -11.75 16.95
C GLN A 64 4.30 -12.74 17.38
N LYS A 65 4.30 -13.96 16.83
CA LYS A 65 3.28 -14.97 17.12
C LYS A 65 3.22 -15.25 18.63
N GLY A 66 2.01 -15.25 19.19
CA GLY A 66 1.77 -15.45 20.62
C GLY A 66 1.89 -14.19 21.49
N MET A 67 2.47 -13.10 20.97
CA MET A 67 2.59 -11.81 21.68
C MET A 67 1.54 -10.78 21.22
N VAL A 68 0.88 -11.02 20.09
CA VAL A 68 -0.16 -10.13 19.54
C VAL A 68 -1.50 -10.36 20.23
N SER A 69 -2.09 -9.28 20.75
CA SER A 69 -3.44 -9.29 21.33
C SER A 69 -4.52 -9.73 20.34
N LYS A 70 -5.71 -10.13 20.81
CA LYS A 70 -6.85 -10.48 19.95
C LYS A 70 -7.21 -9.37 18.95
N VAL A 71 -7.15 -8.10 19.39
CA VAL A 71 -7.38 -6.94 18.51
C VAL A 71 -6.32 -6.83 17.42
N GLY A 72 -5.05 -7.09 17.76
CA GLY A 72 -3.98 -7.13 16.77
C GLY A 72 -4.11 -8.28 15.78
N GLN A 73 -4.64 -9.43 16.22
CA GLN A 73 -4.94 -10.56 15.33
C GLN A 73 -6.06 -10.22 14.35
N ALA A 74 -7.13 -9.57 14.80
CA ALA A 74 -8.16 -9.03 13.91
C ALA A 74 -7.56 -8.03 12.92
N GLY A 75 -6.69 -7.13 13.38
CA GLY A 75 -5.93 -6.21 12.54
C GLY A 75 -5.11 -6.93 11.47
N PHE A 76 -4.40 -8.01 11.83
CA PHE A 76 -3.65 -8.85 10.90
C PHE A 76 -4.54 -9.42 9.79
N TYR A 77 -5.69 -10.02 10.12
CA TYR A 77 -6.59 -10.60 9.13
C TYR A 77 -7.18 -9.52 8.20
N LEU A 78 -7.57 -8.37 8.75
CA LEU A 78 -8.04 -7.22 7.97
C LEU A 78 -6.96 -6.69 7.03
N SER A 79 -5.72 -6.53 7.52
CA SER A 79 -4.58 -6.13 6.70
C SER A 79 -4.33 -7.13 5.57
N LEU A 80 -4.37 -8.43 5.88
CA LEU A 80 -4.09 -9.47 4.91
C LEU A 80 -5.12 -9.48 3.78
N LEU A 81 -6.41 -9.45 4.14
CA LEU A 81 -7.51 -9.36 3.18
C LEU A 81 -7.41 -8.08 2.34
N GLY A 82 -7.23 -6.93 3.00
CA GLY A 82 -7.08 -5.65 2.33
C GLY A 82 -5.86 -5.61 1.40
N ALA A 83 -4.73 -6.22 1.77
CA ALA A 83 -3.54 -6.29 0.93
C ALA A 83 -3.75 -7.15 -0.32
N VAL A 84 -4.48 -8.27 -0.22
CA VAL A 84 -4.83 -9.09 -1.39
C VAL A 84 -5.74 -8.30 -2.34
N MET A 85 -6.75 -7.62 -1.82
CA MET A 85 -7.64 -6.77 -2.62
C MET A 85 -6.88 -5.60 -3.25
N PHE A 86 -5.99 -4.96 -2.50
CA PHE A 86 -5.21 -3.83 -2.99
C PHE A 86 -4.18 -4.26 -4.05
N ALA A 87 -3.64 -5.47 -3.96
CA ALA A 87 -2.80 -6.04 -5.02
C ALA A 87 -3.57 -6.15 -6.35
N TRP A 88 -4.85 -6.54 -6.30
CA TRP A 88 -5.70 -6.59 -7.49
C TRP A 88 -5.92 -5.21 -8.12
N VAL A 89 -6.25 -4.21 -7.30
CA VAL A 89 -6.37 -2.80 -7.74
C VAL A 89 -5.11 -2.36 -8.47
N GLN A 90 -3.93 -2.70 -7.95
CA GLN A 90 -2.65 -2.30 -8.53
C GLN A 90 -2.32 -3.05 -9.82
N ILE A 91 -2.71 -4.32 -9.94
CA ILE A 91 -2.59 -5.10 -11.17
C ILE A 91 -3.48 -4.48 -12.26
N GLU A 92 -4.72 -4.15 -11.93
CA GLU A 92 -5.65 -3.49 -12.86
C GLU A 92 -5.10 -2.15 -13.32
N GLN A 93 -4.67 -1.28 -12.39
CA GLN A 93 -4.09 0.03 -12.72
C GLN A 93 -2.85 -0.08 -13.60
N THR A 94 -2.03 -1.10 -13.38
CA THR A 94 -0.76 -1.26 -14.10
C THR A 94 -0.97 -1.84 -15.50
N LEU A 95 -1.86 -2.82 -15.64
CA LEU A 95 -1.98 -3.64 -16.86
C LEU A 95 -3.23 -3.34 -17.69
N VAL A 96 -4.34 -2.99 -17.04
CA VAL A 96 -5.65 -2.82 -17.71
C VAL A 96 -5.87 -1.37 -18.11
N TRP A 97 -5.52 -0.42 -17.23
CA TRP A 97 -5.79 1.00 -17.47
C TRP A 97 -5.17 1.57 -18.74
N PRO A 98 -3.92 1.24 -19.15
CA PRO A 98 -3.38 1.74 -20.42
C PRO A 98 -4.27 1.38 -21.62
N ARG A 99 -4.77 0.13 -21.65
CA ARG A 99 -5.66 -0.31 -22.71
C ARG A 99 -7.04 0.34 -22.60
N LEU A 100 -7.52 0.53 -21.38
CA LEU A 100 -8.79 1.20 -21.12
C LEU A 100 -8.75 2.67 -21.58
N VAL A 101 -7.62 3.36 -21.42
CA VAL A 101 -7.43 4.73 -21.93
C VAL A 101 -7.44 4.77 -23.46
N GLU A 102 -6.88 3.77 -24.13
CA GLU A 102 -6.90 3.68 -25.60
C GLU A 102 -8.30 3.40 -26.17
N GLU A 103 -9.07 2.50 -25.53
CA GLU A 103 -10.36 2.04 -26.05
C GLU A 103 -11.56 2.86 -25.54
N ALA A 104 -11.49 3.32 -24.29
CA ALA A 104 -12.60 3.99 -23.59
C ALA A 104 -12.08 5.05 -22.59
N PRO A 105 -11.41 6.13 -23.06
CA PRO A 105 -10.75 7.12 -22.20
C PRO A 105 -11.70 7.78 -21.18
N HIS A 106 -12.98 7.93 -21.54
CA HIS A 106 -14.01 8.50 -20.66
C HIS A 106 -14.29 7.66 -19.39
N LEU A 107 -13.88 6.39 -19.34
CA LEU A 107 -14.03 5.53 -18.16
C LEU A 107 -12.91 5.76 -17.13
N VAL A 108 -11.78 6.36 -17.53
CA VAL A 108 -10.61 6.58 -16.66
C VAL A 108 -10.55 8.01 -16.11
N ASP A 109 -11.42 8.88 -16.60
CA ASP A 109 -11.58 10.24 -16.10
C ASP A 109 -12.26 10.23 -14.72
N TYR A 110 -11.58 10.79 -13.71
CA TYR A 110 -12.07 10.89 -12.32
C TYR A 110 -13.37 11.71 -12.19
N SER A 111 -13.72 12.52 -13.20
CA SER A 111 -14.95 13.30 -13.25
C SER A 111 -16.16 12.55 -13.84
N LEU A 112 -15.98 11.30 -14.29
CA LEU A 112 -16.89 10.53 -15.15
C LEU A 112 -17.05 9.06 -14.66
N PRO A 113 -17.88 8.20 -15.30
CA PRO A 113 -18.84 7.32 -14.62
C PRO A 113 -18.26 6.17 -13.80
N LEU A 114 -17.00 5.75 -13.99
CA LEU A 114 -16.45 4.62 -13.25
C LEU A 114 -16.26 4.95 -11.76
N PHE A 115 -15.73 6.13 -11.45
CA PHE A 115 -15.57 6.60 -10.08
C PHE A 115 -16.84 7.24 -9.49
N GLY A 116 -17.86 7.47 -10.33
CA GLY A 116 -19.22 7.81 -9.90
C GLY A 116 -20.14 6.60 -9.73
N ASP A 117 -19.70 5.41 -10.16
CA ASP A 117 -20.48 4.18 -10.07
C ASP A 117 -20.31 3.53 -8.69
N VAL A 118 -21.43 3.42 -7.97
CA VAL A 118 -21.47 2.88 -6.61
C VAL A 118 -20.96 1.43 -6.56
N GLN A 119 -21.15 0.62 -7.60
CA GLN A 119 -20.71 -0.77 -7.61
C GLN A 119 -19.19 -0.87 -7.73
N PHE A 120 -18.61 -0.06 -8.63
CA PHE A 120 -17.16 0.05 -8.78
C PHE A 120 -16.50 0.56 -7.49
N GLU A 121 -17.04 1.64 -6.93
CA GLU A 121 -16.61 2.18 -5.64
C GLU A 121 -16.70 1.15 -4.52
N PHE A 122 -17.79 0.38 -4.45
CA PHE A 122 -17.98 -0.65 -3.43
C PHE A 122 -16.94 -1.77 -3.50
N ILE A 123 -16.27 -1.97 -4.64
CA ILE A 123 -15.17 -2.93 -4.78
C ILE A 123 -13.82 -2.29 -4.41
N TYR A 124 -13.61 -1.04 -4.81
CA TYR A 124 -12.35 -0.32 -4.66
C TYR A 124 -12.08 0.20 -3.24
N TRP A 125 -13.11 0.73 -2.59
CA TRP A 125 -13.01 1.35 -1.28
C TRP A 125 -12.65 0.37 -0.16
N PRO A 126 -13.27 -0.83 -0.09
CA PRO A 126 -12.94 -1.79 0.96
C PRO A 126 -11.47 -2.21 0.94
N ALA A 127 -10.82 -2.28 -0.23
CA ALA A 127 -9.40 -2.63 -0.30
C ALA A 127 -8.54 -1.66 0.53
N HIS A 128 -8.77 -0.36 0.36
CA HIS A 128 -8.05 0.69 1.08
C HIS A 128 -8.41 0.71 2.57
N LEU A 129 -9.70 0.64 2.89
CA LEU A 129 -10.18 0.70 4.28
C LEU A 129 -9.74 -0.52 5.09
N LEU A 130 -9.89 -1.73 4.55
CA LEU A 130 -9.49 -2.97 5.22
C LEU A 130 -7.98 -2.99 5.45
N LEU A 131 -7.19 -2.61 4.44
CA LEU A 131 -5.74 -2.54 4.57
C LEU A 131 -5.33 -1.50 5.61
N GLY A 132 -5.90 -0.28 5.55
CA GLY A 132 -5.56 0.81 6.43
C GLY A 132 -5.97 0.57 7.89
N ILE A 133 -7.23 0.18 8.13
CA ILE A 133 -7.73 -0.18 9.46
C ILE A 133 -6.98 -1.40 10.00
N GLY A 134 -6.74 -2.39 9.16
CA GLY A 134 -5.95 -3.55 9.52
C GLY A 134 -4.57 -3.15 10.02
N LEU A 135 -3.84 -2.34 9.23
CA LEU A 135 -2.46 -1.94 9.54
C LEU A 135 -2.40 -1.02 10.77
N LEU A 136 -3.42 -0.18 10.97
CA LEU A 136 -3.60 0.61 12.18
C LEU A 136 -3.68 -0.30 13.42
N LEU A 137 -4.60 -1.28 13.41
CA LEU A 137 -4.82 -2.17 14.54
C LEU A 137 -3.62 -3.10 14.77
N PHE A 138 -3.09 -3.67 13.70
CA PHE A 138 -1.94 -4.56 13.71
C PHE A 138 -0.69 -3.83 14.17
N GLY A 139 -0.37 -2.67 13.59
CA GLY A 139 0.79 -1.87 13.97
C GLY A 139 0.72 -1.37 15.42
N ARG A 140 -0.46 -0.98 15.90
CA ARG A 140 -0.64 -0.62 17.32
C ARG A 140 -0.39 -1.82 18.23
N ALA A 141 -0.82 -3.01 17.84
CA ALA A 141 -0.52 -4.23 18.57
C ALA A 141 0.96 -4.59 18.51
N THR A 142 1.63 -4.34 17.38
CA THR A 142 3.09 -4.51 17.22
C THR A 142 3.87 -3.62 18.19
N VAL A 143 3.47 -2.35 18.37
CA VAL A 143 4.08 -1.45 19.36
C VAL A 143 3.94 -2.01 20.78
N LYS A 144 2.78 -2.60 21.10
CA LYS A 144 2.52 -3.19 22.42
C LYS A 144 3.25 -4.51 22.64
N ALA A 145 3.43 -5.31 21.59
CA ALA A 145 4.13 -6.59 21.65
C ALA A 145 5.62 -6.41 21.92
N GLY A 146 6.21 -5.26 21.56
CA GLY A 146 7.60 -4.92 21.89
C GLY A 146 8.66 -5.72 21.14
N VAL A 147 8.26 -6.51 20.13
CA VAL A 147 9.15 -7.35 19.32
C VAL A 147 10.03 -6.51 18.40
N PHE A 148 9.48 -5.42 17.88
CA PHE A 148 10.20 -4.46 17.05
C PHE A 148 10.42 -3.15 17.82
N PRO A 149 11.40 -2.31 17.42
CA PRO A 149 11.55 -0.96 17.94
C PRO A 149 10.23 -0.20 17.85
N ARG A 150 9.89 0.52 18.93
CA ARG A 150 8.61 1.22 19.04
C ARG A 150 8.36 2.15 17.87
N TRP A 151 9.39 2.86 17.41
CA TRP A 151 9.32 3.76 16.25
C TRP A 151 8.91 3.07 14.96
N ALA A 152 9.44 1.88 14.66
CA ALA A 152 9.00 1.11 13.50
C ALA A 152 7.51 0.75 13.60
N GLY A 153 7.05 0.34 14.79
CA GLY A 153 5.64 0.10 15.04
C GLY A 153 4.77 1.35 14.90
N HIS A 154 5.26 2.52 15.35
CA HIS A 154 4.56 3.80 15.18
C HIS A 154 4.40 4.19 13.72
N LEU A 155 5.47 4.06 12.93
CA LEU A 155 5.43 4.29 11.50
C LEU A 155 4.44 3.35 10.80
N LEU A 156 4.37 2.08 11.22
CA LEU A 156 3.45 1.11 10.63
C LEU A 156 1.98 1.47 10.85
N TRP A 157 1.56 1.74 12.09
CA TRP A 157 0.13 2.05 12.34
C TRP A 157 -0.28 3.42 11.81
N PHE A 158 0.62 4.41 11.88
CA PHE A 158 0.36 5.74 11.32
C PHE A 158 0.30 5.68 9.79
N GLY A 159 1.23 4.96 9.14
CA GLY A 159 1.19 4.73 7.71
C GLY A 159 -0.04 3.95 7.25
N GLY A 160 -0.46 2.94 8.01
CA GLY A 160 -1.72 2.24 7.78
C GLY A 160 -2.93 3.19 7.83
N LEU A 161 -3.01 4.04 8.85
CA LEU A 161 -4.08 5.04 8.98
C LEU A 161 -4.10 6.01 7.79
N MET A 162 -2.94 6.60 7.46
CA MET A 162 -2.82 7.53 6.33
C MET A 162 -3.18 6.83 5.01
N PHE A 163 -2.75 5.58 4.82
CA PHE A 163 -3.07 4.80 3.65
C PHE A 163 -4.59 4.58 3.50
N GLY A 164 -5.27 4.19 4.58
CA GLY A 164 -6.72 4.00 4.56
C GLY A 164 -7.48 5.27 4.18
N ILE A 165 -7.08 6.42 4.75
CA ILE A 165 -7.73 7.71 4.46
C ILE A 165 -7.34 8.24 3.07
N SER A 166 -6.18 7.83 2.54
CA SER A 166 -5.70 8.30 1.23
C SER A 166 -6.56 7.88 0.04
N GLY A 167 -7.47 6.92 0.22
CA GLY A 167 -8.53 6.64 -0.76
C GLY A 167 -9.46 7.85 -0.95
N ILE A 168 -9.67 8.66 0.10
CA ILE A 168 -10.53 9.87 0.09
C ILE A 168 -9.71 11.10 -0.22
N VAL A 169 -8.59 11.24 0.47
CA VAL A 169 -7.77 12.44 0.41
C VAL A 169 -6.46 12.10 -0.27
N LEU A 170 -6.40 12.28 -1.59
CA LEU A 170 -5.24 11.92 -2.41
C LEU A 170 -3.93 12.51 -1.88
N GLY A 171 -3.97 13.73 -1.31
CA GLY A 171 -2.82 14.38 -0.69
C GLY A 171 -2.19 13.62 0.49
N LEU A 172 -2.95 12.77 1.19
CA LEU A 172 -2.43 11.95 2.30
C LEU A 172 -1.65 10.72 1.83
N ARG A 173 -1.75 10.36 0.55
CA ARG A 173 -1.11 9.17 -0.02
C ARG A 173 0.42 9.28 0.05
N PHE A 174 0.94 10.50 -0.07
CA PHE A 174 2.36 10.80 0.16
C PHE A 174 2.80 10.48 1.60
N LEU A 175 2.03 10.94 2.60
CA LEU A 175 2.33 10.68 4.02
C LEU A 175 2.24 9.19 4.34
N ALA A 176 1.28 8.49 3.74
CA ALA A 176 1.12 7.05 3.89
C ALA A 176 2.39 6.30 3.47
N VAL A 177 2.97 6.64 2.33
CA VAL A 177 4.14 5.92 1.81
C VAL A 177 5.44 6.34 2.47
N LEU A 178 5.61 7.61 2.83
CA LEU A 178 6.74 8.07 3.62
C LEU A 178 6.81 7.44 5.02
N THR A 179 5.71 6.88 5.51
CA THR A 179 5.67 6.24 6.83
C THR A 179 5.66 4.73 6.70
N LEU A 180 4.84 4.17 5.81
CA LEU A 180 4.75 2.72 5.59
C LEU A 180 6.05 2.14 5.00
N GLY A 181 6.63 2.78 3.98
CA GLY A 181 7.85 2.31 3.33
C GLY A 181 9.01 2.13 4.31
N PRO A 182 9.39 3.19 5.06
CA PRO A 182 10.44 3.10 6.08
C PRO A 182 10.11 2.12 7.21
N ALA A 183 8.83 1.99 7.62
CA ALA A 183 8.43 0.99 8.61
C ALA A 183 8.77 -0.43 8.13
N LEU A 184 8.38 -0.77 6.91
CA LEU A 184 8.60 -2.10 6.32
C LEU A 184 10.09 -2.36 6.07
N MET A 185 10.84 -1.34 5.64
CA MET A 185 12.30 -1.42 5.50
C MET A 185 12.98 -1.71 6.83
N TRP A 186 12.63 -0.96 7.88
CA TRP A 186 13.23 -1.13 9.20
C TRP A 186 12.91 -2.50 9.81
N MET A 187 11.64 -2.90 9.81
CA MET A 187 11.25 -4.22 10.33
C MET A 187 11.86 -5.35 9.49
N GLY A 188 11.91 -5.19 8.17
CA GLY A 188 12.51 -6.16 7.26
C GLY A 188 14.01 -6.33 7.42
N TYR A 189 14.72 -5.24 7.75
CA TYR A 189 16.14 -5.23 8.09
C TYR A 189 16.40 -5.98 9.41
N LEU A 190 15.60 -5.72 10.45
CA LEU A 190 15.75 -6.41 11.74
C LEU A 190 15.52 -7.91 11.62
N GLN A 191 14.46 -8.33 10.91
CA GLN A 191 14.20 -9.74 10.63
C GLN A 191 15.34 -10.41 9.84
N TRP A 192 16.06 -9.66 9.01
CA TRP A 192 17.21 -10.19 8.27
C TRP A 192 18.45 -10.31 9.16
N ARG A 193 18.76 -9.25 9.92
CA ARG A 193 19.89 -9.21 10.85
C ARG A 193 19.81 -10.33 11.89
N ASP A 194 18.65 -10.51 12.50
CA ASP A 194 18.49 -11.46 13.62
C ASP A 194 18.49 -12.94 13.14
N ARG A 195 18.29 -13.20 11.84
CA ARG A 195 18.52 -14.54 11.25
C ARG A 195 19.99 -14.89 11.13
N GLY A 196 20.87 -13.89 11.02
CA GLY A 196 22.32 -14.10 10.92
C GLY A 196 22.99 -14.44 12.25
N THR A 197 22.33 -14.17 13.37
CA THR A 197 22.84 -14.42 14.74
C THR A 197 22.34 -15.73 15.34
N ALA A 198 21.53 -16.50 14.60
CA ALA A 198 20.94 -17.76 15.06
C ALA A 198 21.77 -19.01 14.69
N TYR A 199 23.01 -18.80 14.20
CA TYR A 199 24.01 -19.82 13.88
C TYR A 199 25.35 -19.43 14.52
#